data_AF-A0A2N2MRF2-F1
#
_entry.id   AF-A0A2N2MRF2-F1
#
_cell.length_a   1.000
_cell.length_b   1.000
_cell.length_c   1.000
_cell.angle_alpha   90.00
_cell.angle_beta   90.00
_cell.angle_gamma   90.00
#
_symmetry.space_group_name_H-M   'P 1'
#
loop_
_entity.id
_entity.type
_entity.pdbx_description
1 polymer ?
#
loop_
_entity_poly.entity_id
_entity_poly.type
_entity_poly.pdbx_seq_one_letter_code
_entity_poly.pdbx_strand_id
1 'polypeptide(L)'
;MMKAFIEPPKSIPFYLRIGIWISRKVTGRDLLPGKLLAWYPKAAISSGIMEILVAHKYKTLNKRILKLVRLQTSFTVACPFCIDMNSYDYDQFGITPEELSALQGRIAVASVNTFSLREIIAMEYAVLISRSPLLFSQDFVDKLKANFTEREIVILASTAAQVNYWARLLQALGVPPAGFSDHCEIPRT
;
A
#
# COMPACT_ATOMS: atom_id res chain seq x y z
N MET A 1 16.83 2.03 17.68
CA MET A 1 15.38 2.04 17.38
C MET A 1 15.13 3.11 16.33
N MET A 2 14.56 2.75 15.19
CA MET A 2 14.06 3.76 14.25
C MET A 2 12.91 4.51 14.94
N LYS A 3 13.05 5.83 15.08
CA LYS A 3 12.02 6.72 15.62
C LYS A 3 11.63 7.71 14.53
N ALA A 4 10.37 8.14 14.57
CA ALA A 4 9.93 9.26 13.74
C ALA A 4 10.76 10.52 14.04
N PHE A 5 10.81 11.43 13.08
CA PHE A 5 11.57 12.69 13.21
C PHE A 5 10.98 13.63 14.27
N ILE A 6 9.68 13.46 14.58
CA ILE A 6 8.95 14.24 15.56
C ILE A 6 8.10 13.33 16.45
N GLU A 7 7.85 13.79 17.68
CA GLU A 7 6.92 13.14 18.61
C GLU A 7 5.47 13.58 18.33
N PRO A 8 4.46 12.76 18.66
CA PRO A 8 3.06 13.19 18.61
C PRO A 8 2.77 14.44 19.48
N PRO A 9 1.76 15.25 19.14
CA PRO A 9 1.39 16.40 19.97
C PRO A 9 0.86 15.94 21.33
N LYS A 10 1.14 16.74 22.38
CA LYS A 10 0.71 16.45 23.76
C LYS A 10 -0.82 16.33 23.88
N SER A 11 -1.57 17.07 23.07
CA SER A 11 -3.03 17.07 23.05
C SER A 11 -3.56 16.73 21.67
N ILE A 12 -4.27 15.60 21.56
CA ILE A 12 -4.98 15.21 20.34
C ILE A 12 -6.45 15.66 20.45
N PRO A 13 -7.03 16.36 19.45
CA PRO A 13 -8.44 16.70 19.42
C PRO A 13 -9.36 15.47 19.54
N PHE A 14 -10.48 15.60 20.26
CA PHE A 14 -11.32 14.44 20.60
C PHE A 14 -11.82 13.66 19.38
N TYR A 15 -12.18 14.35 18.29
CA TYR A 15 -12.68 13.71 17.06
C TYR A 15 -11.60 12.85 16.37
N LEU A 16 -10.32 13.25 16.46
CA LEU A 16 -9.22 12.41 15.96
C LEU A 16 -8.95 11.22 16.87
N ARG A 17 -9.14 11.36 18.20
CA ARG A 17 -9.00 10.23 19.13
C ARG A 17 -9.96 9.09 18.78
N ILE A 18 -11.18 9.41 18.34
CA ILE A 18 -12.15 8.42 17.89
C ILE A 18 -11.61 7.66 16.68
N GLY A 19 -11.11 8.38 15.65
CA GLY A 19 -10.51 7.76 14.47
C GLY A 19 -9.30 6.87 14.79
N ILE A 20 -8.39 7.35 15.65
CA ILE A 20 -7.22 6.57 16.11
C ILE A 20 -7.67 5.33 16.88
N TRP A 21 -8.69 5.45 17.74
CA TRP A 21 -9.24 4.32 18.47
C TRP A 21 -9.86 3.27 17.55
N ILE A 22 -10.66 3.68 16.55
CA ILE A 22 -11.23 2.77 15.54
C ILE A 22 -10.10 2.06 14.79
N SER A 23 -9.11 2.82 14.32
CA SER A 23 -7.93 2.28 13.63
C SER A 23 -7.23 1.22 14.47
N ARG A 24 -7.00 1.48 15.76
CA ARG A 24 -6.43 0.50 16.69
C ARG A 24 -7.30 -0.74 16.85
N LYS A 25 -8.63 -0.59 16.91
CA LYS A 25 -9.58 -1.69 17.07
C LYS A 25 -9.63 -2.60 15.84
N VAL A 26 -9.51 -2.01 14.65
CA VAL A 26 -9.54 -2.74 13.36
C VAL A 26 -8.20 -3.42 13.08
N THR A 27 -7.10 -2.73 13.34
CA THR A 27 -5.76 -3.22 13.00
C THR A 27 -5.08 -4.00 14.12
N GLY A 28 -5.62 -3.93 15.35
CA GLY A 28 -4.99 -4.51 16.53
C GLY A 28 -3.71 -3.81 17.00
N ARG A 29 -3.29 -2.71 16.34
CA ARG A 29 -2.02 -2.03 16.58
C ARG A 29 -2.23 -0.54 16.83
N ASP A 30 -1.35 0.05 17.62
CA ASP A 30 -1.36 1.49 17.87
C ASP A 30 -0.55 2.23 16.81
N LEU A 31 -1.22 2.65 15.73
CA LEU A 31 -0.55 3.23 14.57
C LEU A 31 -0.03 4.65 14.84
N LEU A 32 1.29 4.81 14.76
CA LEU A 32 1.97 6.11 14.90
C LEU A 32 1.48 7.19 13.90
N PRO A 33 1.21 6.89 12.60
CA PRO A 33 0.74 7.88 11.64
C PRO A 33 -0.46 8.71 12.12
N GLY A 34 -1.49 8.06 12.67
CA GLY A 34 -2.69 8.76 13.13
C GLY A 34 -2.40 9.77 14.25
N LYS A 35 -1.42 9.47 15.11
CA LYS A 35 -0.98 10.37 16.19
C LYS A 35 -0.12 11.51 15.67
N LEU A 36 0.80 11.25 14.73
CA LEU A 36 1.65 12.29 14.15
C LEU A 36 0.83 13.30 13.34
N LEU A 37 -0.12 12.82 12.54
CA LEU A 37 -1.00 13.70 11.77
C LEU A 37 -1.92 14.57 12.63
N ALA A 38 -2.03 14.32 13.93
CA ALA A 38 -2.75 15.20 14.84
C ALA A 38 -2.07 16.59 14.99
N TRP A 39 -0.80 16.75 14.60
CA TRP A 39 -0.17 18.07 14.45
C TRP A 39 -0.89 18.94 13.42
N TYR A 40 -1.52 18.33 12.41
CA TYR A 40 -2.32 19.03 11.41
C TYR A 40 -3.63 18.26 11.13
N PRO A 41 -4.70 18.52 11.93
CA PRO A 41 -5.93 17.73 11.87
C PRO A 41 -6.61 17.65 10.51
N LYS A 42 -6.45 18.68 9.66
CA LYS A 42 -6.97 18.66 8.29
C LYS A 42 -6.30 17.57 7.45
N ALA A 43 -4.98 17.38 7.57
CA ALA A 43 -4.31 16.25 6.94
C ALA A 43 -4.86 14.93 7.50
N ALA A 44 -4.90 14.76 8.83
CA ALA A 44 -5.41 13.53 9.45
C ALA A 44 -6.80 13.14 8.93
N ILE A 45 -7.74 14.09 8.84
CA ILE A 45 -9.08 13.87 8.30
C ILE A 45 -9.00 13.48 6.82
N SER A 46 -8.26 14.24 6.00
CA SER A 46 -8.16 13.97 4.56
C SER A 46 -7.54 12.59 4.26
N SER A 47 -6.47 12.21 4.98
CA SER A 47 -5.83 10.90 4.85
C SER A 47 -6.78 9.79 5.29
N GLY A 48 -7.51 9.99 6.40
CA GLY A 48 -8.48 9.02 6.90
C GLY A 48 -9.67 8.82 5.95
N ILE A 49 -10.20 9.89 5.36
CA ILE A 49 -11.27 9.80 4.35
C ILE A 49 -10.77 9.06 3.11
N MET A 50 -9.59 9.40 2.60
CA MET A 50 -8.97 8.67 1.49
C MET A 50 -8.82 7.19 1.84
N GLU A 51 -8.33 6.88 3.04
CA GLU A 51 -8.14 5.51 3.50
C GLU A 51 -9.45 4.72 3.51
N ILE A 52 -10.54 5.30 3.97
CA ILE A 52 -11.84 4.63 4.05
C ILE A 52 -12.48 4.44 2.67
N LEU A 53 -12.33 5.42 1.78
CA LEU A 53 -13.07 5.47 0.51
C LEU A 53 -12.38 4.76 -0.66
N VAL A 54 -11.05 4.60 -0.63
CA VAL A 54 -10.35 3.83 -1.66
C VAL A 54 -10.81 2.36 -1.61
N ALA A 55 -11.00 1.76 -2.78
CA ALA A 55 -11.65 0.47 -2.89
C ALA A 55 -10.87 -0.65 -2.17
N HIS A 56 -11.55 -1.34 -1.26
CA HIS A 56 -11.06 -2.57 -0.61
C HIS A 56 -11.67 -3.83 -1.23
N LYS A 57 -12.77 -3.66 -1.97
CA LYS A 57 -13.46 -4.69 -2.76
C LYS A 57 -14.24 -4.01 -3.87
N TYR A 58 -14.32 -4.62 -5.05
CA TYR A 58 -15.20 -4.18 -6.13
C TYR A 58 -15.72 -5.38 -6.91
N LYS A 59 -16.96 -5.32 -7.42
CA LYS A 59 -17.69 -6.49 -7.95
C LYS A 59 -16.86 -7.34 -8.93
N THR A 60 -16.24 -6.69 -9.92
CA THR A 60 -15.48 -7.36 -10.99
C THR A 60 -13.97 -7.41 -10.74
N LEU A 61 -13.50 -6.74 -9.67
CA LEU A 61 -12.09 -6.67 -9.31
C LEU A 61 -11.89 -7.35 -7.95
N ASN A 62 -11.34 -8.57 -8.00
CA ASN A 62 -11.13 -9.38 -6.81
C ASN A 62 -10.23 -8.63 -5.80
N LYS A 63 -10.54 -8.79 -4.51
CA LYS A 63 -9.72 -8.32 -3.38
C LYS A 63 -8.25 -8.73 -3.51
N ARG A 64 -8.00 -9.91 -4.09
CA ARG A 64 -6.65 -10.41 -4.38
C ARG A 64 -5.84 -9.48 -5.29
N ILE A 65 -6.40 -9.01 -6.42
CA ILE A 65 -5.71 -8.06 -7.31
C ILE A 65 -5.38 -6.76 -6.56
N LEU A 66 -6.33 -6.24 -5.79
CA LEU A 66 -6.10 -5.03 -4.99
C LEU A 66 -5.01 -5.21 -3.93
N LYS A 67 -4.90 -6.41 -3.32
CA LYS A 67 -3.83 -6.75 -2.39
C LYS A 67 -2.48 -6.81 -3.10
N LEU A 68 -2.40 -7.46 -4.27
CA LEU A 68 -1.19 -7.51 -5.10
C LEU A 68 -0.73 -6.11 -5.53
N VAL A 69 -1.65 -5.23 -5.95
CA VAL A 69 -1.33 -3.83 -6.28
C VAL A 69 -0.74 -3.09 -5.09
N ARG A 70 -1.34 -3.22 -3.90
CA ARG A 70 -0.82 -2.58 -2.68
C ARG A 70 0.56 -3.10 -2.29
N LEU A 71 0.78 -4.41 -2.36
CA LEU A 71 2.06 -5.06 -2.10
C LEU A 71 3.12 -4.60 -3.10
N GLN A 72 2.86 -4.75 -4.40
CA GLN A 72 3.78 -4.37 -5.46
C GLN A 72 4.14 -2.89 -5.39
N THR A 73 3.15 -2.02 -5.13
CA THR A 73 3.40 -0.60 -4.92
C THR A 73 4.30 -0.37 -3.72
N SER A 74 4.03 -1.02 -2.58
CA SER A 74 4.82 -0.88 -1.35
C SER A 74 6.28 -1.28 -1.53
N PHE A 75 6.54 -2.38 -2.25
CA PHE A 75 7.91 -2.80 -2.59
C PHE A 75 8.56 -1.83 -3.59
N THR A 76 7.83 -1.38 -4.61
CA THR A 76 8.37 -0.47 -5.64
C THR A 76 8.80 0.88 -5.05
N VAL A 77 8.04 1.43 -4.10
CA VAL A 77 8.37 2.70 -3.43
C VAL A 77 9.26 2.53 -2.20
N ALA A 78 9.68 1.30 -1.90
CA ALA A 78 10.56 0.94 -0.78
C ALA A 78 10.15 1.52 0.58
N CYS A 79 8.84 1.61 0.87
CA CYS A 79 8.34 2.18 2.13
C CYS A 79 8.22 1.08 3.22
N PRO A 80 9.02 1.10 4.30
CA PRO A 80 9.02 0.03 5.30
C PRO A 80 7.67 -0.14 6.02
N PHE A 81 7.04 0.97 6.42
CA PHE A 81 5.70 0.94 7.02
C PHE A 81 4.65 0.36 6.07
N CYS A 82 4.71 0.76 4.80
CA CYS A 82 3.75 0.33 3.79
C CYS A 82 3.91 -1.15 3.46
N ILE A 83 5.15 -1.64 3.36
CA ILE A 83 5.47 -3.06 3.20
C ILE A 83 4.90 -3.83 4.37
N ASP A 84 5.24 -3.44 5.60
CA ASP A 84 4.78 -4.11 6.82
C ASP A 84 3.25 -4.22 6.89
N MET A 85 2.54 -3.10 6.73
CA MET A 85 1.09 -3.06 6.82
C MET A 85 0.40 -3.79 5.65
N ASN A 86 0.90 -3.65 4.42
CA ASN A 86 0.27 -4.29 3.27
C ASN A 86 0.66 -5.77 3.11
N SER A 87 1.76 -6.22 3.70
CA SER A 87 2.14 -7.63 3.79
C SER A 87 1.41 -8.40 4.87
N TYR A 88 0.83 -7.72 5.86
CA TYR A 88 0.00 -8.38 6.87
C TYR A 88 -1.15 -9.19 6.24
N ASP A 89 -1.33 -10.43 6.69
CA ASP A 89 -2.39 -11.34 6.23
C ASP A 89 -2.46 -11.51 4.69
N TYR A 90 -1.32 -11.52 3.99
CA TYR A 90 -1.29 -11.69 2.53
C TYR A 90 -1.90 -13.04 2.07
N ASP A 91 -1.69 -14.08 2.88
CA ASP A 91 -2.19 -15.44 2.71
C ASP A 91 -3.73 -15.51 2.71
N GLN A 92 -4.41 -14.66 3.49
CA GLN A 92 -5.88 -14.55 3.47
C GLN A 92 -6.44 -14.07 2.12
N PHE A 93 -5.60 -13.55 1.23
CA PHE A 93 -5.95 -13.18 -0.14
C PHE A 93 -5.50 -14.25 -1.16
N GLY A 94 -5.15 -15.44 -0.67
CA GLY A 94 -4.64 -16.58 -1.45
C GLY A 94 -3.24 -16.38 -1.99
N ILE A 95 -2.50 -15.34 -1.54
CA ILE A 95 -1.16 -15.04 -2.05
C ILE A 95 -0.19 -16.03 -1.40
N THR A 96 0.56 -16.77 -2.21
CA THR A 96 1.48 -17.79 -1.69
C THR A 96 2.82 -17.16 -1.26
N PRO A 97 3.62 -17.83 -0.41
CA PRO A 97 4.96 -17.37 -0.09
C PRO A 97 5.86 -17.21 -1.33
N GLU A 98 5.70 -18.09 -2.33
CA GLU A 98 6.42 -18.01 -3.60
C GLU A 98 6.02 -16.77 -4.40
N GLU A 99 4.73 -16.48 -4.51
CA GLU A 99 4.22 -15.25 -5.13
C GLU A 99 4.76 -14.02 -4.41
N LEU A 100 4.72 -13.98 -3.08
CA LEU A 100 5.27 -12.88 -2.29
C LEU A 100 6.77 -12.69 -2.54
N SER A 101 7.53 -13.79 -2.66
CA SER A 101 8.95 -13.77 -3.01
C SER A 101 9.19 -13.12 -4.38
N ALA A 102 8.30 -13.35 -5.34
CA ALA A 102 8.34 -12.71 -6.64
C ALA A 102 8.08 -11.19 -6.56
N LEU A 103 7.08 -10.76 -5.77
CA LEU A 103 6.80 -9.33 -5.52
C LEU A 103 7.96 -8.63 -4.81
N GLN A 104 8.70 -9.35 -3.96
CA GLN A 104 9.92 -8.88 -3.29
C GLN A 104 11.15 -8.80 -4.24
N GLY A 105 11.03 -9.28 -5.48
CA GLY A 105 12.14 -9.33 -6.43
C GLY A 105 13.20 -10.40 -6.10
N ARG A 106 12.89 -11.36 -5.22
CA ARG A 106 13.80 -12.46 -4.86
C ARG A 106 13.84 -13.55 -5.93
N ILE A 107 12.73 -13.73 -6.64
CA ILE A 107 12.61 -14.57 -7.83
C ILE A 107 11.92 -13.79 -8.95
N ALA A 108 12.05 -14.24 -10.19
CA ALA A 108 11.40 -13.59 -11.32
C ALA A 108 9.88 -13.83 -11.28
N VAL A 109 9.07 -12.80 -11.54
CA VAL A 109 7.60 -12.98 -11.68
C VAL A 109 7.27 -14.01 -12.76
N ALA A 110 8.07 -14.08 -13.83
CA ALA A 110 7.92 -15.06 -14.91
C ALA A 110 8.17 -16.52 -14.49
N SER A 111 8.81 -16.78 -13.34
CA SER A 111 8.97 -18.15 -12.83
C SER A 111 7.77 -18.64 -12.00
N VAL A 112 6.79 -17.77 -11.72
CA VAL A 112 5.60 -18.09 -10.92
C VAL A 112 4.39 -18.22 -11.84
N ASN A 113 3.93 -19.46 -12.04
CA ASN A 113 2.86 -19.79 -13.00
C ASN A 113 1.43 -19.65 -12.44
N THR A 114 1.29 -19.29 -11.16
CA THR A 114 -0.02 -19.20 -10.47
C THR A 114 -0.71 -17.84 -10.65
N PHE A 115 0.01 -16.82 -11.14
CA PHE A 115 -0.59 -15.53 -11.46
C PHE A 115 -1.41 -15.60 -12.75
N SER A 116 -2.62 -15.04 -12.70
CA SER A 116 -3.40 -14.76 -13.90
C SER A 116 -2.82 -13.59 -14.69
N LEU A 117 -3.16 -13.51 -15.98
CA LEU A 117 -2.77 -12.39 -16.85
C LEU A 117 -3.18 -11.03 -16.28
N ARG A 118 -4.41 -10.92 -15.73
CA ARG A 118 -4.90 -9.68 -15.11
C ARG A 118 -4.06 -9.28 -13.90
N GLU A 119 -3.64 -10.24 -13.08
CA GLU A 119 -2.79 -9.98 -11.91
C GLU A 119 -1.40 -9.48 -12.33
N ILE A 120 -0.80 -10.10 -13.34
CA ILE A 120 0.49 -9.67 -13.90
C ILE A 120 0.39 -8.23 -14.40
N ILE A 121 -0.63 -7.91 -15.21
CA ILE A 121 -0.84 -6.55 -15.73
C ILE A 121 -1.07 -5.54 -14.60
N ALA A 122 -1.83 -5.91 -13.56
CA ALA A 122 -2.07 -5.03 -12.42
C ALA A 122 -0.81 -4.77 -11.58
N MET A 123 0.07 -5.77 -11.42
CA MET A 123 1.37 -5.61 -10.77
C MET A 123 2.31 -4.75 -11.62
N GLU A 124 2.39 -4.97 -12.93
CA GLU A 124 3.16 -4.12 -13.85
C GLU A 124 2.66 -2.67 -13.83
N TYR A 125 1.33 -2.47 -13.80
CA TYR A 125 0.72 -1.16 -13.63
C TYR A 125 1.17 -0.49 -12.33
N ALA A 126 1.13 -1.21 -11.21
CA ALA A 126 1.56 -0.73 -9.90
C ALA A 126 3.04 -0.32 -9.87
N VAL A 127 3.89 -1.04 -10.61
CA VAL A 127 5.30 -0.67 -10.79
C VAL A 127 5.41 0.64 -11.59
N LEU A 128 4.76 0.74 -12.75
CA LEU A 128 4.88 1.89 -13.65
C LEU A 128 4.36 3.20 -13.03
N ILE A 129 3.20 3.16 -12.36
CA ILE A 129 2.62 4.34 -11.70
C ILE A 129 3.45 4.83 -10.51
N SER A 130 4.30 3.98 -9.94
CA SER A 130 5.09 4.31 -8.74
C SER A 130 6.50 4.80 -9.04
N ARG A 131 6.95 4.73 -10.31
CA ARG A 131 8.27 5.18 -10.75
C ARG A 131 8.36 6.71 -10.86
N SER A 132 9.58 7.22 -10.85
CA SER A 132 9.90 8.60 -11.17
C SER A 132 11.03 8.63 -12.21
N PRO A 133 10.79 9.10 -13.45
CA PRO A 133 9.51 9.59 -13.96
C PRO A 133 8.45 8.49 -14.12
N LEU A 134 7.18 8.86 -14.00
CA LEU A 134 6.04 8.01 -14.32
C LEU A 134 5.84 8.05 -15.84
N LEU A 135 5.92 6.89 -16.49
CA LEU A 135 5.79 6.74 -17.93
C LEU A 135 5.05 5.44 -18.26
N PHE A 136 4.12 5.52 -19.21
CA PHE A 136 3.42 4.36 -19.76
C PHE A 136 3.70 4.29 -21.26
N SER A 137 4.10 3.13 -21.76
CA SER A 137 4.16 2.89 -23.20
C SER A 137 2.75 2.71 -23.77
N GLN A 138 2.56 3.04 -25.05
CA GLN A 138 1.28 2.83 -25.73
C GLN A 138 0.85 1.36 -25.69
N ASP A 139 1.78 0.45 -25.98
CA ASP A 139 1.57 -1.00 -25.88
C ASP A 139 1.03 -1.44 -24.52
N PHE A 140 1.55 -0.87 -23.43
CA PHE A 140 1.08 -1.20 -22.09
C PHE A 140 -0.32 -0.62 -21.83
N VAL A 141 -0.60 0.59 -22.28
CA VAL A 141 -1.94 1.20 -22.18
C VAL A 141 -2.97 0.36 -22.93
N ASP A 142 -2.63 -0.14 -24.11
CA ASP A 142 -3.53 -0.99 -24.91
C ASP A 142 -3.76 -2.34 -24.24
N LYS A 143 -2.71 -2.97 -23.70
CA LYS A 143 -2.82 -4.19 -22.88
C LYS A 143 -3.70 -3.99 -21.64
N LEU A 144 -3.56 -2.86 -20.96
CA LEU A 144 -4.35 -2.51 -19.78
C LEU A 144 -5.83 -2.37 -20.15
N LYS A 145 -6.15 -1.62 -21.21
CA LYS A 145 -7.52 -1.42 -21.70
C LYS A 145 -8.17 -2.71 -22.23
N ALA A 146 -7.38 -3.63 -22.77
CA ALA A 146 -7.88 -4.93 -23.19
C ALA A 146 -8.30 -5.84 -22.02
N ASN A 147 -7.81 -5.58 -20.80
CA ASN A 147 -7.99 -6.48 -19.64
C ASN A 147 -8.77 -5.86 -18.47
N PHE A 148 -9.00 -4.55 -18.50
CA PHE A 148 -9.67 -3.80 -17.45
C PHE A 148 -10.60 -2.74 -18.04
N THR A 149 -11.79 -2.62 -17.43
CA THR A 149 -12.70 -1.51 -17.72
C THR A 149 -12.12 -0.17 -17.24
N GLU A 150 -12.60 0.95 -17.76
CA GLU A 150 -12.12 2.28 -17.32
C GLU A 150 -12.30 2.47 -15.81
N ARG A 151 -13.40 1.97 -15.25
CA ARG A 151 -13.65 2.02 -13.81
C ARG A 151 -12.65 1.19 -13.01
N GLU A 152 -12.30 -0.01 -13.49
CA GLU A 152 -11.28 -0.83 -12.84
C GLU A 152 -9.91 -0.16 -12.92
N ILE A 153 -9.57 0.48 -14.04
CA ILE A 153 -8.34 1.25 -14.19
C ILE A 153 -8.28 2.39 -13.16
N VAL A 154 -9.36 3.15 -12.97
CA VAL A 154 -9.43 4.19 -11.92
C VAL A 154 -9.26 3.60 -10.51
N ILE A 155 -9.83 2.42 -10.27
CA ILE A 155 -9.65 1.71 -9.00
C ILE A 155 -8.18 1.30 -8.79
N LEU A 156 -7.51 0.74 -9.81
CA LEU A 156 -6.08 0.40 -9.75
C LEU A 156 -5.23 1.65 -9.49
N ALA A 157 -5.49 2.73 -10.24
CA ALA A 157 -4.79 4.01 -10.12
C ALA A 157 -4.90 4.58 -8.70
N SER A 158 -6.12 4.69 -8.18
CA SER A 158 -6.37 5.23 -6.83
C SER A 158 -5.81 4.34 -5.72
N THR A 159 -5.83 3.01 -5.90
CA THR A 159 -5.22 2.05 -4.96
C THR A 159 -3.70 2.22 -4.88
N ALA A 160 -3.01 2.30 -6.03
CA ALA A 160 -1.57 2.52 -6.04
C ALA A 160 -1.19 3.94 -5.59
N ALA A 161 -1.99 4.95 -5.94
CA ALA A 161 -1.79 6.33 -5.51
C ALA A 161 -1.92 6.48 -3.98
N GLN A 162 -2.86 5.79 -3.35
CA GLN A 162 -3.00 5.74 -1.88
C GLN A 162 -1.70 5.26 -1.21
N VAL A 163 -1.13 4.16 -1.70
CA VAL A 163 0.13 3.63 -1.15
C VAL A 163 1.29 4.59 -1.42
N ASN A 164 1.35 5.21 -2.60
CA ASN A 164 2.36 6.24 -2.93
C ASN A 164 2.26 7.49 -2.04
N TYR A 165 1.05 7.91 -1.69
CA TYR A 165 0.78 9.00 -0.76
C TYR A 165 1.33 8.67 0.63
N TRP A 166 0.93 7.52 1.18
CA TRP A 166 1.41 7.07 2.48
C TRP A 166 2.92 6.88 2.48
N ALA A 167 3.48 6.31 1.42
CA ALA A 167 4.92 6.11 1.30
C ALA A 167 5.70 7.42 1.41
N ARG A 168 5.27 8.47 0.69
CA ARG A 168 5.93 9.78 0.74
C ARG A 168 5.73 10.46 2.08
N LEU A 169 4.50 10.45 2.60
CA LEU A 169 4.16 11.11 3.85
C LEU A 169 4.90 10.48 5.05
N LEU A 170 4.92 9.16 5.13
CA LEU A 170 5.49 8.44 6.28
C LEU A 170 7.01 8.43 6.27
N GLN A 171 7.63 8.26 5.09
CA GLN A 171 9.09 8.36 4.97
C GLN A 171 9.57 9.79 5.29
N ALA A 172 8.83 10.83 4.84
CA ALA A 172 9.13 12.22 5.18
C ALA A 172 8.99 12.55 6.69
N LEU A 173 8.29 11.69 7.45
CA LEU A 173 8.15 11.81 8.90
C LEU A 173 9.04 10.80 9.67
N GLY A 174 9.84 9.99 8.97
CA GLY A 174 10.70 8.98 9.57
C GLY A 174 9.95 7.84 10.25
N VAL A 175 8.71 7.56 9.86
CA VAL A 175 7.86 6.57 10.54
C VAL A 175 8.41 5.15 10.32
N PRO A 176 8.72 4.40 11.41
CA PRO A 176 9.19 3.02 11.31
C PRO A 176 8.03 2.06 10.95
N PRO A 177 8.33 0.79 10.63
CA PRO A 177 7.31 -0.27 10.55
C PRO A 177 6.39 -0.30 11.77
N ALA A 178 5.12 -0.65 11.58
CA ALA A 178 4.13 -0.76 12.65
C ALA A 178 4.22 -2.08 13.44
N GLY A 179 5.03 -3.02 12.95
CA GLY A 179 5.28 -4.32 13.56
C GLY A 179 4.23 -5.36 13.22
N PHE A 180 3.57 -5.28 12.06
CA PHE A 180 2.63 -6.32 11.61
C PHE A 180 3.33 -7.60 11.16
N SER A 181 4.56 -7.49 10.68
CA SER A 181 5.37 -8.56 10.15
C SER A 181 6.70 -8.63 10.88
N ASP A 182 7.09 -9.83 11.30
CA ASP A 182 8.43 -10.12 11.82
C ASP A 182 9.48 -10.21 10.69
N HIS A 183 9.06 -9.98 9.44
CA HIS A 183 9.80 -10.33 8.21
C HIS A 183 10.42 -9.14 7.48
N CYS A 184 10.59 -7.98 8.13
CA CYS A 184 11.22 -6.83 7.50
C CYS A 184 12.75 -6.96 7.48
N GLU A 185 13.26 -7.89 6.66
CA GLU A 185 14.66 -7.93 6.23
C GLU A 185 14.79 -7.14 4.92
N ILE A 186 14.95 -5.83 5.04
CA ILE A 186 15.39 -5.01 3.91
C ILE A 186 16.89 -5.30 3.72
N PRO A 187 17.38 -5.59 2.50
CA PRO A 187 18.81 -5.72 2.26
C PRO A 187 19.52 -4.45 2.71
N ARG A 188 20.46 -4.60 3.66
CA ARG A 188 21.33 -3.49 4.07
C ARG A 188 22.35 -3.31 2.97
N THR A 189 22.26 -2.20 2.24
CA THR A 189 23.35 -1.70 1.39
C THR A 189 24.42 -1.05 2.25
#